data_AF-A0A7S2E0B5-F1
#
_entry.id   AF-A0A7S2E0B5-F1
#
_cell.length_a   1.000
_cell.length_b   1.000
_cell.length_c   1.000
_cell.angle_alpha   90.00
_cell.angle_beta   90.00
_cell.angle_gamma   90.00
#
_symmetry.space_group_name_H-M   'P 1'
#
loop_
_entity.id
_entity.type
_entity.pdbx_description
1 polymer ?
#
loop_
_entity_poly.entity_id
_entity_poly.type
_entity_poly.pdbx_seq_one_letter_code
_entity_poly.pdbx_strand_id
1 'polypeptide(L)'
;MYNHRHNHHHHHRSFLRSLLSISLSIYLPMITIQTASSFTLPAAPPPIPTLLHASKKPSSSSQTSKIQKGQFELQELRAQLQTMKTKSISSRYLSPEKRTELSTYLANLVSQFPSPISPGKIGPYIKGHSWRLAFSTEEATLGDLPAEATVWVRVEEEGDGLDYVLKFSKKVWGLQELVAKCTYMLDTGPVNPGLVTFLYQNIKTNMFGLKNLPVGFFGLLKNRANYIETIWFDGQLWIDRGYNLEGVEYYNVYWMEEENDVDWRK
;
A
#
# COMPACT_ATOMS: atom_id res chain seq x y z
N MET A 1 31.19 51.15 14.04
CA MET A 1 30.10 50.36 14.66
C MET A 1 29.13 49.96 13.55
N TYR A 2 29.28 48.76 12.98
CA TYR A 2 28.37 48.22 11.96
C TYR A 2 27.47 47.16 12.60
N ASN A 3 26.17 47.43 12.61
CA ASN A 3 25.15 46.53 13.13
C ASN A 3 24.85 45.43 12.10
N HIS A 4 25.20 44.19 12.42
CA HIS A 4 24.86 43.00 11.63
C HIS A 4 23.54 42.42 12.14
N ARG A 5 22.42 42.74 11.49
CA ARG A 5 21.13 42.05 11.71
C ARG A 5 21.09 40.81 10.81
N HIS A 6 21.14 39.65 11.43
CA HIS A 6 21.04 38.35 10.76
C HIS A 6 19.61 38.06 10.28
N ASN A 7 19.54 37.58 9.04
CA ASN A 7 18.35 37.22 8.29
C ASN A 7 17.88 35.81 8.70
N HIS A 8 16.98 35.69 9.70
CA HIS A 8 16.41 34.40 10.13
C HIS A 8 15.09 34.01 9.43
N HIS A 9 14.61 34.78 8.46
CA HIS A 9 13.28 34.57 7.88
C HIS A 9 13.17 33.62 6.68
N HIS A 10 14.28 33.06 6.17
CA HIS A 10 14.23 32.23 4.96
C HIS A 10 13.90 30.74 5.19
N HIS A 11 14.15 30.17 6.37
CA HIS A 11 13.95 28.72 6.59
C HIS A 11 12.49 28.31 6.86
N HIS A 12 11.68 29.19 7.45
CA HIS A 12 10.27 28.88 7.78
C HIS A 12 9.36 28.78 6.55
N ARG A 13 9.70 29.47 5.45
CA ARG A 13 8.92 29.42 4.19
C ARG A 13 9.17 28.14 3.38
N SER A 14 10.35 27.53 3.50
CA SER A 14 10.68 26.26 2.86
C SER A 14 9.95 25.09 3.52
N PHE A 15 9.80 25.13 4.85
CA PHE A 15 9.11 24.10 5.65
C PHE A 15 7.62 24.01 5.32
N LEU A 16 6.93 25.15 5.22
CA LEU A 16 5.51 25.18 4.82
C LEU A 16 5.31 24.68 3.39
N ARG A 17 6.25 24.94 2.47
CA ARG A 17 6.20 24.43 1.10
C ARG A 17 6.38 22.91 1.02
N SER A 18 7.27 22.33 1.84
CA SER A 18 7.46 20.87 1.90
C SER A 18 6.26 20.16 2.53
N LEU A 19 5.66 20.70 3.60
CA LEU A 19 4.41 20.18 4.16
C LEU A 19 3.21 20.36 3.23
N LEU A 20 3.13 21.49 2.51
CA LEU A 20 2.12 21.70 1.45
C LEU A 20 2.32 20.73 0.28
N SER A 21 3.56 20.38 -0.08
CA SER A 21 3.85 19.35 -1.08
C SER A 21 3.41 17.97 -0.62
N ILE A 22 3.64 17.61 0.66
CA ILE A 22 3.15 16.35 1.23
C ILE A 22 1.60 16.34 1.30
N SER A 23 0.96 17.47 1.62
CA SER A 23 -0.51 17.60 1.55
C SER A 23 -1.06 17.60 0.11
N LEU A 24 -0.30 18.09 -0.88
CA LEU A 24 -0.67 18.05 -2.31
C LEU A 24 -0.41 16.67 -2.94
N SER A 25 0.58 15.91 -2.47
CA SER A 25 0.81 14.54 -2.95
C SER A 25 -0.17 13.52 -2.36
N ILE A 26 -0.85 13.87 -1.26
CA ILE A 26 -2.01 13.12 -0.74
C ILE A 26 -3.31 13.48 -1.50
N TYR A 27 -3.28 14.41 -2.47
CA TYR A 27 -4.35 14.52 -3.47
C TYR A 27 -4.23 13.37 -4.49
N LEU A 28 -4.75 12.20 -4.11
CA LEU A 28 -5.19 11.17 -5.04
C LEU A 28 -6.63 11.46 -5.52
N PRO A 29 -7.02 10.91 -6.68
CA PRO A 29 -7.85 11.55 -7.68
C PRO A 29 -9.32 11.19 -7.54
N MET A 30 -10.19 12.02 -8.11
CA MET A 30 -11.56 11.63 -8.44
C MET A 30 -11.52 10.45 -9.41
N ILE A 31 -11.83 9.25 -8.94
CA ILE A 31 -12.24 8.14 -9.82
C ILE A 31 -13.68 8.41 -10.22
N THR A 32 -13.87 8.80 -11.48
CA THR A 32 -15.20 8.87 -12.10
C THR A 32 -15.58 7.44 -12.48
N ILE A 33 -16.58 6.88 -11.81
CA ILE A 33 -17.13 5.56 -12.15
C ILE A 33 -17.91 5.70 -13.47
N GLN A 34 -17.36 5.15 -14.55
CA GLN A 34 -18.02 5.09 -15.85
C GLN A 34 -19.03 3.94 -15.83
N THR A 35 -20.32 4.26 -15.96
CA THR A 35 -21.41 3.28 -16.01
C THR A 35 -21.34 2.47 -17.30
N ALA A 36 -21.27 1.14 -17.18
CA ALA A 36 -21.25 0.22 -18.30
C ALA A 36 -22.60 0.20 -19.05
N SER A 37 -22.58 0.63 -20.31
CA SER A 37 -23.68 0.45 -21.25
C SER A 37 -23.69 -0.99 -21.78
N SER A 38 -24.86 -1.61 -21.76
CA SER A 38 -25.18 -2.95 -22.22
C SER A 38 -24.70 -3.28 -23.64
N PHE A 39 -23.91 -4.35 -23.76
CA PHE A 39 -23.48 -4.96 -25.02
C PHE A 39 -24.37 -6.16 -25.36
N THR A 40 -25.09 -6.09 -26.48
CA THR A 40 -25.98 -7.17 -26.96
C THR A 40 -25.19 -8.07 -27.93
N LEU A 41 -25.06 -9.35 -27.61
CA LEU A 41 -24.43 -10.35 -28.48
C LEU A 41 -25.42 -10.86 -29.56
N PRO A 42 -25.00 -11.04 -30.82
CA PRO A 42 -25.82 -11.70 -31.83
C PRO A 42 -25.87 -13.22 -31.63
N ALA A 43 -27.02 -13.80 -32.00
CA ALA A 43 -27.38 -15.20 -31.83
C ALA A 43 -26.47 -16.17 -32.62
N ALA A 44 -26.15 -17.30 -31.97
CA ALA A 44 -25.32 -18.37 -32.52
C ALA A 44 -26.09 -19.29 -33.51
N PRO A 45 -25.43 -19.80 -34.57
CA PRO A 45 -25.99 -20.81 -35.46
C PRO A 45 -26.00 -22.24 -34.86
N PRO A 46 -26.88 -23.14 -35.37
CA PRO A 46 -27.18 -24.44 -34.76
C PRO A 46 -26.04 -25.49 -34.90
N PRO A 47 -26.07 -26.55 -34.05
CA PRO A 47 -24.96 -27.49 -33.90
C PRO A 47 -24.87 -28.52 -35.04
N ILE A 48 -23.64 -28.79 -35.48
CA ILE A 48 -23.28 -29.90 -36.36
C ILE A 48 -22.78 -31.05 -35.46
N PRO A 49 -23.29 -32.30 -35.59
CA PRO A 49 -22.80 -33.42 -34.81
C PRO A 49 -21.62 -34.09 -35.51
N THR A 50 -20.51 -34.30 -34.81
CA THR A 50 -19.47 -35.23 -35.27
C THR A 50 -18.80 -35.96 -34.11
N LEU A 51 -19.19 -37.23 -34.00
CA LEU A 51 -18.49 -38.45 -33.59
C LEU A 51 -17.26 -38.37 -32.65
N LEU A 52 -17.42 -39.09 -31.52
CA LEU A 52 -16.46 -39.99 -30.86
C LEU A 52 -14.97 -39.74 -31.16
N HIS A 53 -14.20 -39.29 -30.17
CA HIS A 53 -12.82 -39.77 -29.90
C HIS A 53 -12.38 -39.40 -28.48
N ALA A 54 -11.86 -40.41 -27.78
CA ALA A 54 -10.94 -40.37 -26.64
C ALA A 54 -11.29 -39.45 -25.45
N SER A 55 -11.71 -40.08 -24.34
CA SER A 55 -11.66 -39.52 -23.00
C SER A 55 -10.21 -39.16 -22.63
N LYS A 56 -9.82 -37.92 -22.92
CA LYS A 56 -8.58 -37.32 -22.45
C LYS A 56 -8.86 -36.75 -21.07
N LYS A 57 -8.54 -37.54 -20.04
CA LYS A 57 -8.49 -37.08 -18.65
C LYS A 57 -7.66 -35.78 -18.62
N PRO A 58 -8.18 -34.63 -18.14
CA PRO A 58 -7.38 -33.42 -18.07
C PRO A 58 -6.20 -33.66 -17.13
N SER A 59 -5.00 -33.59 -17.70
CA SER A 59 -3.74 -33.81 -16.98
C SER A 59 -3.54 -32.72 -15.94
N SER A 60 -3.56 -33.10 -14.66
CA SER A 60 -3.28 -32.26 -13.48
C SER A 60 -1.86 -31.69 -13.40
N SER A 61 -1.04 -31.86 -14.44
CA SER A 61 0.38 -31.44 -14.46
C SER A 61 0.59 -29.93 -14.59
N SER A 62 -0.37 -29.18 -15.14
CA SER A 62 -0.22 -27.74 -15.38
C SER A 62 -0.49 -26.86 -14.16
N GLN A 63 -1.25 -27.36 -13.18
CA GLN A 63 -1.58 -26.60 -11.96
C GLN A 63 -0.46 -26.73 -10.92
N THR A 64 0.15 -27.91 -10.80
CA THR A 64 1.27 -28.15 -9.89
C THR A 64 2.50 -27.31 -10.27
N SER A 65 2.80 -27.14 -11.55
CA SER A 65 3.94 -26.33 -12.00
C SER A 65 3.74 -24.82 -11.74
N LYS A 66 2.51 -24.30 -11.90
CA LYS A 66 2.17 -22.92 -11.54
C LYS A 66 2.30 -22.66 -10.04
N ILE A 67 1.84 -23.60 -9.22
CA ILE A 67 1.96 -23.53 -7.76
C ILE A 67 3.43 -23.49 -7.33
N GLN A 68 4.27 -24.37 -7.87
CA GLN A 68 5.71 -24.40 -7.56
C GLN A 68 6.42 -23.10 -7.97
N LYS A 69 6.09 -22.59 -9.16
CA LYS A 69 6.65 -21.31 -9.61
C LYS A 69 6.21 -20.17 -8.70
N GLY A 70 4.92 -20.06 -8.39
CA GLY A 70 4.40 -19.04 -7.47
C GLY A 70 5.03 -19.09 -6.07
N GLN A 71 5.27 -20.29 -5.54
CA GLN A 71 5.98 -20.48 -4.28
C GLN A 71 7.44 -19.99 -4.33
N PHE A 72 8.13 -20.24 -5.44
CA PHE A 72 9.47 -19.70 -5.66
C PHE A 72 9.46 -18.16 -5.67
N GLU A 73 8.57 -17.54 -6.44
CA GLU A 73 8.48 -16.07 -6.50
C GLU A 73 8.16 -15.47 -5.13
N LEU A 74 7.26 -16.11 -4.36
CA LEU A 74 6.94 -15.71 -2.99
C LEU A 74 8.16 -15.81 -2.07
N GLN A 75 8.91 -16.90 -2.15
CA GLN A 75 10.11 -17.13 -1.35
C GLN A 75 11.19 -16.08 -1.65
N GLU A 76 11.46 -15.81 -2.94
CA GLU A 76 12.42 -14.79 -3.35
C GLU A 76 11.99 -13.40 -2.92
N LEU A 77 10.72 -13.04 -3.15
CA LEU A 77 10.17 -11.75 -2.71
C LEU A 77 10.35 -11.56 -1.20
N ARG A 78 9.98 -12.56 -0.39
CA ARG A 78 10.15 -12.52 1.07
C ARG A 78 11.61 -12.39 1.48
N ALA A 79 12.52 -13.17 0.88
CA ALA A 79 13.94 -13.11 1.19
C ALA A 79 14.53 -11.72 0.92
N GLN A 80 14.16 -11.11 -0.19
CA GLN A 80 14.61 -9.76 -0.54
C GLN A 80 14.01 -8.69 0.38
N LEU A 81 12.70 -8.74 0.67
CA LEU A 81 12.04 -7.79 1.58
C LEU A 81 12.60 -7.91 3.01
N GLN A 82 12.88 -9.13 3.47
CA GLN A 82 13.51 -9.37 4.78
C GLN A 82 14.95 -8.85 4.81
N THR A 83 15.69 -8.98 3.71
CA THR A 83 17.04 -8.40 3.58
C THR A 83 16.97 -6.88 3.63
N MET A 84 16.01 -6.26 2.94
CA MET A 84 15.77 -4.82 2.99
C MET A 84 15.41 -4.36 4.40
N LYS A 85 14.52 -5.08 5.10
CA LYS A 85 14.19 -4.82 6.52
C LYS A 85 15.44 -4.85 7.39
N THR A 86 16.17 -5.95 7.36
CA THR A 86 17.38 -6.17 8.20
C THR A 86 18.44 -5.11 7.97
N LYS A 87 18.66 -4.71 6.71
CA LYS A 87 19.63 -3.68 6.34
C LYS A 87 19.08 -2.26 6.41
N SER A 88 17.83 -2.07 6.82
CA SER A 88 17.14 -0.77 6.83
C SER A 88 17.20 -0.04 5.48
N ILE A 89 17.11 -0.79 4.38
CA ILE A 89 17.11 -0.25 3.01
C ILE A 89 15.68 0.15 2.66
N SER A 90 15.46 1.45 2.43
CA SER A 90 14.21 1.93 1.84
C SER A 90 14.16 1.57 0.36
N SER A 91 12.98 1.18 -0.12
CA SER A 91 12.72 0.87 -1.53
C SER A 91 12.99 2.04 -2.48
N ARG A 92 13.06 3.27 -1.98
CA ARG A 92 13.51 4.46 -2.75
C ARG A 92 14.98 4.36 -3.17
N TYR A 93 15.83 3.73 -2.37
CA TYR A 93 17.27 3.65 -2.64
C TYR A 93 17.67 2.39 -3.41
N LEU A 94 16.69 1.60 -3.88
CA LEU A 94 16.96 0.46 -4.74
C LEU A 94 17.41 0.94 -6.11
N SER A 95 18.39 0.26 -6.69
CA SER A 95 18.75 0.51 -8.08
C SER A 95 17.59 0.17 -9.03
N PRO A 96 17.51 0.78 -10.22
CA PRO A 96 16.47 0.48 -11.19
C PRO A 96 16.37 -1.02 -11.54
N GLU A 97 17.52 -1.70 -11.61
CA GLU A 97 17.59 -3.14 -11.87
C GLU A 97 16.93 -3.93 -10.74
N LYS A 98 17.23 -3.58 -9.49
CA LYS A 98 16.66 -4.27 -8.33
C LYS A 98 15.17 -4.01 -8.16
N ARG A 99 14.72 -2.79 -8.45
CA ARG A 99 13.29 -2.46 -8.49
C ARG A 99 12.58 -3.31 -9.55
N THR A 100 13.16 -3.43 -10.73
CA THR A 100 12.60 -4.24 -11.83
C THR A 100 12.51 -5.71 -11.46
N GLU A 101 13.54 -6.25 -10.81
CA GLU A 101 13.58 -7.62 -10.31
C GLU A 101 12.44 -7.89 -9.31
N LEU A 102 12.30 -7.04 -8.28
CA LEU A 102 11.21 -7.16 -7.29
C LEU A 102 9.82 -7.01 -7.90
N SER A 103 9.65 -6.04 -8.80
CA SER A 103 8.39 -5.86 -9.54
C SER A 103 8.04 -7.10 -10.36
N THR A 104 9.04 -7.78 -10.93
CA THR A 104 8.84 -9.02 -11.69
C THR A 104 8.37 -10.16 -10.80
N TYR A 105 9.00 -10.35 -9.63
CA TYR A 105 8.54 -11.33 -8.64
C TYR A 105 7.10 -11.07 -8.21
N LEU A 106 6.76 -9.80 -7.95
CA LEU A 106 5.43 -9.40 -7.53
C LEU A 106 4.38 -9.65 -8.62
N ALA A 107 4.66 -9.25 -9.86
CA ALA A 107 3.76 -9.47 -10.99
C ALA A 107 3.54 -10.97 -11.26
N ASN A 108 4.60 -11.79 -11.17
CA ASN A 108 4.48 -13.23 -11.32
C ASN A 108 3.66 -13.86 -10.18
N LEU A 109 3.88 -13.42 -8.94
CA LEU A 109 3.13 -13.88 -7.78
C LEU A 109 1.64 -13.61 -7.95
N VAL A 110 1.25 -12.35 -8.18
CA VAL A 110 -0.15 -11.93 -8.32
C VAL A 110 -0.85 -12.63 -9.49
N SER A 111 -0.17 -12.82 -10.62
CA SER A 111 -0.78 -13.39 -11.83
C SER A 111 -0.92 -14.92 -11.80
N GLN A 112 -0.03 -15.63 -11.10
CA GLN A 112 0.08 -17.09 -11.18
C GLN A 112 -0.27 -17.81 -9.88
N PHE A 113 -0.18 -17.13 -8.74
CA PHE A 113 -0.35 -17.73 -7.42
C PHE A 113 -1.56 -17.11 -6.71
N PRO A 114 -2.67 -17.85 -6.56
CA PRO A 114 -3.85 -17.32 -5.91
C PRO A 114 -3.54 -16.94 -4.46
N SER A 115 -4.20 -15.89 -3.98
CA SER A 115 -4.12 -15.46 -2.59
C SER A 115 -4.51 -16.61 -1.64
N PRO A 116 -3.64 -17.01 -0.69
CA PRO A 116 -3.96 -18.06 0.28
C PRO A 116 -5.18 -17.73 1.13
N ILE A 117 -5.33 -16.46 1.50
CA ILE A 117 -6.53 -15.93 2.16
C ILE A 117 -7.27 -15.07 1.14
N SER A 118 -8.56 -15.34 0.96
CA SER A 118 -9.38 -14.54 0.05
C SER A 118 -9.38 -13.07 0.47
N PRO A 119 -9.21 -12.11 -0.46
CA PRO A 119 -9.19 -10.68 -0.13
C PRO A 119 -10.41 -10.19 0.68
N GLY A 120 -11.61 -10.72 0.40
CA GLY A 120 -12.82 -10.40 1.17
C GLY A 120 -12.87 -10.98 2.60
N LYS A 121 -11.83 -11.70 3.04
CA LYS A 121 -11.75 -12.37 4.35
C LYS A 121 -10.51 -11.95 5.16
N ILE A 122 -9.82 -10.88 4.77
CA ILE A 122 -8.61 -10.44 5.47
C ILE A 122 -8.89 -9.80 6.83
N GLY A 123 -10.12 -9.32 7.07
CA GLY A 123 -10.49 -8.54 8.27
C GLY A 123 -9.97 -9.10 9.59
N PRO A 124 -10.24 -10.37 9.95
CA PRO A 124 -9.73 -10.98 11.18
C PRO A 124 -8.21 -11.07 11.27
N TYR A 125 -7.50 -11.10 10.15
CA TYR A 125 -6.05 -11.26 10.08
C TYR A 125 -5.29 -9.93 10.11
N ILE A 126 -5.95 -8.83 9.76
CA ILE A 126 -5.34 -7.49 9.79
C ILE A 126 -5.55 -6.78 11.13
N LYS A 127 -6.64 -7.10 11.86
CA LYS A 127 -6.99 -6.49 13.14
C LYS A 127 -5.92 -6.75 14.20
N GLY A 128 -5.62 -5.73 15.00
CA GLY A 128 -4.60 -5.80 16.05
C GLY A 128 -3.15 -5.83 15.52
N HIS A 129 -2.94 -5.70 14.22
CA HIS A 129 -1.61 -5.79 13.61
C HIS A 129 -1.16 -4.47 12.99
N SER A 130 0.17 -4.30 12.92
CA SER A 130 0.83 -3.19 12.25
C SER A 130 1.48 -3.66 10.96
N TRP A 131 1.26 -2.92 9.87
CA TRP A 131 1.66 -3.26 8.53
C TRP A 131 2.57 -2.17 7.99
N ARG A 132 3.85 -2.49 7.77
CA ARG A 132 4.83 -1.55 7.25
C ARG A 132 4.91 -1.67 5.74
N LEU A 133 4.87 -0.55 5.02
CA LEU A 133 5.14 -0.54 3.59
C LEU A 133 6.60 -0.95 3.35
N ALA A 134 6.79 -2.13 2.75
CA ALA A 134 8.11 -2.69 2.47
C ALA A 134 8.59 -2.34 1.07
N PHE A 135 7.68 -2.32 0.08
CA PHE A 135 7.98 -2.02 -1.31
C PHE A 135 6.77 -1.43 -2.03
N SER A 136 7.01 -0.59 -3.04
CA SER A 136 5.99 -0.10 -3.97
C SER A 136 6.58 -0.06 -5.37
N THR A 137 5.84 -0.54 -6.36
CA THR A 137 6.27 -0.49 -7.77
C THR A 137 6.22 0.95 -8.30
N GLU A 138 5.31 1.77 -7.78
CA GLU A 138 5.21 3.20 -8.09
C GLU A 138 6.30 3.98 -7.35
N GLU A 139 7.04 4.81 -8.09
CA GLU A 139 8.12 5.59 -7.49
C GLU A 139 7.54 6.75 -6.67
N ALA A 140 6.46 7.39 -7.16
CA ALA A 140 5.84 8.54 -6.51
C ALA A 140 5.33 8.24 -5.10
N THR A 141 4.81 7.02 -4.85
CA THR A 141 4.33 6.55 -3.53
C THR A 141 5.35 6.80 -2.43
N LEU A 142 6.64 6.71 -2.76
CA LEU A 142 7.70 7.03 -1.84
C LEU A 142 8.39 8.34 -2.18
N GLY A 143 8.57 8.69 -3.45
CA GLY A 143 9.35 9.84 -3.92
C GLY A 143 8.94 11.17 -3.27
N ASP A 144 7.65 11.35 -3.01
CA ASP A 144 7.08 12.59 -2.47
C ASP A 144 7.25 12.75 -0.95
N LEU A 145 7.60 11.66 -0.26
CA LEU A 145 7.84 11.68 1.18
C LEU A 145 9.29 12.09 1.48
N PRO A 146 9.61 12.59 2.69
CA PRO A 146 10.99 12.67 3.15
C PRO A 146 11.71 11.33 3.01
N ALA A 147 13.01 11.35 2.74
CA ALA A 147 13.76 10.16 2.33
C ALA A 147 13.87 9.09 3.45
N GLU A 148 13.69 9.53 4.70
CA GLU A 148 13.68 8.69 5.90
C GLU A 148 12.27 8.40 6.41
N ALA A 149 11.23 8.76 5.66
CA ALA A 149 9.86 8.45 6.01
C ALA A 149 9.58 6.95 5.82
N THR A 150 8.88 6.35 6.76
CA THR A 150 8.35 4.99 6.68
C THR A 150 6.84 5.05 6.83
N VAL A 151 6.13 4.36 5.94
CA VAL A 151 4.67 4.28 5.95
C VAL A 151 4.23 3.05 6.74
N TRP A 152 3.23 3.23 7.60
CA TRP A 152 2.62 2.17 8.39
C TRP A 152 1.10 2.27 8.36
N VAL A 153 0.46 1.12 8.43
CA VAL A 153 -0.98 0.98 8.67
C VAL A 153 -1.14 0.19 9.97
N ARG A 154 -1.74 0.78 11.00
CA ARG A 154 -2.02 0.09 12.26
C ARG A 154 -3.52 -0.09 12.39
N VAL A 155 -3.98 -1.33 12.48
CA VAL A 155 -5.41 -1.62 12.59
C VAL A 155 -5.72 -1.90 14.05
N GLU A 156 -6.73 -1.23 14.60
CA GLU A 156 -7.15 -1.47 15.98
C GLU A 156 -7.66 -2.91 16.13
N GLU A 157 -7.44 -3.49 17.30
CA GLU A 157 -7.91 -4.85 17.62
C GLU A 157 -9.45 -4.88 17.70
N GLU A 158 -10.02 -3.86 18.34
CA GLU A 158 -11.46 -3.69 18.52
C GLU A 158 -11.99 -2.55 17.66
N GLY A 159 -13.20 -2.72 17.13
CA GLY A 159 -13.85 -1.73 16.27
C GLY A 159 -13.30 -1.67 14.85
N ASP A 160 -13.46 -0.48 14.25
CA ASP A 160 -13.14 -0.19 12.85
C ASP A 160 -12.07 0.91 12.73
N GLY A 161 -11.29 1.11 13.79
CA GLY A 161 -10.24 2.13 13.84
C GLY A 161 -8.98 1.70 13.09
N LEU A 162 -8.35 2.68 12.45
CA LEU A 162 -7.10 2.48 11.73
C LEU A 162 -6.24 3.75 11.78
N ASP A 163 -4.94 3.58 11.98
CA ASP A 163 -3.97 4.66 11.88
C ASP A 163 -3.11 4.48 10.63
N TYR A 164 -3.18 5.46 9.73
CA TYR A 164 -2.18 5.60 8.67
C TYR A 164 -1.05 6.51 9.18
N VAL A 165 0.14 5.94 9.37
CA VAL A 165 1.24 6.62 10.06
C VAL A 165 2.42 6.82 9.12
N LEU A 166 2.81 8.08 8.97
CA LEU A 166 4.11 8.45 8.41
C LEU A 166 5.06 8.66 9.58
N LYS A 167 6.05 7.78 9.70
CA LYS A 167 7.07 7.85 10.73
C LYS A 167 8.36 8.38 10.14
N PHE A 168 9.02 9.30 10.83
CA PHE A 168 10.27 9.90 10.37
C PHE A 168 11.43 9.45 11.25
N SER A 169 12.62 9.32 10.66
CA SER A 169 13.83 9.14 11.48
C SER A 169 14.09 10.39 12.33
N LYS A 170 14.83 10.22 13.45
CA LYS A 170 15.22 11.30 14.38
C LYS A 170 15.86 12.52 13.69
N LYS A 171 16.33 12.39 12.44
CA LYS A 171 16.98 13.46 11.66
C LYS A 171 16.00 14.51 11.11
N VAL A 172 14.69 14.21 11.03
CA VAL A 172 13.70 15.14 10.49
C VAL A 172 13.21 16.12 11.57
N TRP A 173 14.08 17.06 11.95
CA TRP A 173 13.73 18.35 12.57
C TRP A 173 12.71 18.30 13.73
N GLY A 174 12.80 17.26 14.57
CA GLY A 174 11.93 17.09 15.74
C GLY A 174 10.53 16.53 15.45
N LEU A 175 10.15 16.34 14.18
CA LEU A 175 8.93 15.63 13.76
C LEU A 175 9.17 14.13 13.84
N GLN A 176 8.43 13.43 14.70
CA GLN A 176 8.61 11.99 14.91
C GLN A 176 7.63 11.18 14.07
N GLU A 177 6.37 11.58 14.06
CA GLU A 177 5.32 10.94 13.27
C GLU A 177 4.18 11.90 12.92
N LEU A 178 3.54 11.62 11.79
CA LEU A 178 2.21 12.10 11.42
C LEU A 178 1.27 10.88 11.44
N VAL A 179 0.21 10.97 12.21
CA VAL A 179 -0.78 9.90 12.40
C VAL A 179 -2.11 10.40 11.86
N ALA A 180 -2.55 9.85 10.74
CA ALA A 180 -3.90 10.03 10.25
C ALA A 180 -4.80 8.96 10.90
N LYS A 181 -5.65 9.41 11.82
CA LYS A 181 -6.71 8.61 12.42
C LYS A 181 -7.81 8.40 11.39
N CYS A 182 -8.15 7.16 11.12
CA CYS A 182 -9.14 6.73 10.14
C CYS A 182 -10.14 5.77 10.78
N THR A 183 -11.31 5.68 10.17
CA THR A 183 -12.13 4.46 10.25
C THR A 183 -11.94 3.68 8.96
N TYR A 184 -12.11 2.36 8.98
CA TYR A 184 -12.02 1.55 7.77
C TYR A 184 -13.21 0.63 7.58
N MET A 185 -13.50 0.30 6.33
CA MET A 185 -14.48 -0.70 5.95
C MET A 185 -13.85 -1.66 4.95
N LEU A 186 -14.14 -2.96 5.09
CA LEU A 186 -13.74 -4.00 4.14
C LEU A 186 -14.96 -4.48 3.38
N ASP A 187 -14.95 -4.37 2.05
CA ASP A 187 -15.98 -4.97 1.21
C ASP A 187 -15.76 -6.48 1.14
N THR A 188 -16.71 -7.22 1.71
CA THR A 188 -16.77 -8.70 1.68
C THR A 188 -17.80 -9.21 0.68
N GLY A 189 -18.42 -8.30 -0.07
CA GLY A 189 -19.45 -8.59 -1.06
C GLY A 189 -18.88 -9.24 -2.32
N PRO A 190 -19.77 -9.73 -3.20
CA PRO A 190 -19.36 -10.41 -4.44
C PRO A 190 -18.83 -9.45 -5.51
N VAL A 191 -19.01 -8.14 -5.35
CA VAL A 191 -18.68 -7.14 -6.37
C VAL A 191 -17.20 -6.72 -6.28
N ASN A 192 -16.75 -6.28 -5.10
CA ASN A 192 -15.36 -5.84 -4.89
C ASN A 192 -14.74 -6.50 -3.64
N PRO A 193 -14.67 -7.85 -3.58
CA PRO A 193 -14.12 -8.53 -2.41
C PRO A 193 -12.67 -8.09 -2.17
N GLY A 194 -12.39 -7.54 -0.99
CA GLY A 194 -11.05 -7.06 -0.62
C GLY A 194 -10.81 -5.57 -0.82
N LEU A 195 -11.82 -4.81 -1.26
CA LEU A 195 -11.76 -3.36 -1.28
C LEU A 195 -11.79 -2.82 0.15
N VAL A 196 -10.68 -2.21 0.57
CA VAL A 196 -10.55 -1.52 1.85
C VAL A 196 -10.77 -0.04 1.63
N THR A 197 -11.75 0.53 2.31
CA THR A 197 -12.05 1.97 2.28
C THR A 197 -11.63 2.60 3.60
N PHE A 198 -10.69 3.53 3.58
CA PHE A 198 -10.31 4.35 4.74
C PHE A 198 -11.02 5.68 4.68
N LEU A 199 -11.64 6.08 5.78
CA LEU A 199 -12.23 7.40 5.95
C LEU A 199 -11.41 8.20 6.97
N TYR A 200 -10.74 9.24 6.51
CA TYR A 200 -9.91 10.08 7.38
C TYR A 200 -10.76 10.86 8.37
N GLN A 201 -10.48 10.72 9.66
CA GLN A 201 -11.20 11.39 10.75
C GLN A 201 -10.45 12.60 11.27
N ASN A 202 -9.15 12.44 11.52
CA ASN A 202 -8.30 13.47 12.10
C ASN A 202 -6.82 13.19 11.79
N ILE A 203 -5.98 14.22 11.75
CA ILE A 203 -4.54 14.08 11.59
C ILE A 203 -3.84 14.73 12.78
N LYS A 204 -3.01 13.93 13.44
CA LYS A 204 -2.23 14.29 14.62
C LYS A 204 -0.75 14.20 14.29
N THR A 205 0.06 14.92 15.06
CA THR A 205 1.52 14.83 14.96
C THR A 205 2.18 14.76 16.32
N ASN A 206 3.35 14.11 16.37
CA ASN A 206 4.24 14.17 17.52
C ASN A 206 5.50 14.95 17.12
N MET A 207 5.77 16.04 17.83
CA MET A 207 6.86 16.96 17.52
C MET A 207 7.54 17.46 18.81
N PHE A 208 8.87 17.46 18.85
CA PHE A 208 9.68 17.93 19.99
C PHE A 208 9.25 17.32 21.35
N GLY A 209 8.84 16.06 21.37
CA GLY A 209 8.36 15.37 22.57
C GLY A 209 6.92 15.69 22.98
N LEU A 210 6.28 16.68 22.34
CA LEU A 210 4.85 16.91 22.43
C LEU A 210 4.11 15.88 21.57
N LYS A 211 3.07 15.26 22.13
CA LYS A 211 2.30 14.21 21.47
C LYS A 211 0.91 14.71 21.09
N ASN A 212 0.35 14.12 20.03
CA ASN A 212 -1.04 14.33 19.61
C ASN A 212 -1.40 15.77 19.27
N LEU A 213 -0.45 16.55 18.72
CA LEU A 213 -0.72 17.92 18.29
C LEU A 213 -1.62 17.88 17.04
N PRO A 214 -2.77 18.58 17.05
CA PRO A 214 -3.60 18.69 15.85
C PRO A 214 -2.88 19.51 14.80
N VAL A 215 -2.95 19.09 13.53
CA VAL A 215 -2.31 19.82 12.43
C VAL A 215 -3.38 20.51 11.58
N GLY A 216 -3.60 21.80 11.83
CA GLY A 216 -4.74 22.56 11.30
C GLY A 216 -4.87 22.58 9.77
N PHE A 217 -3.77 22.48 9.02
CA PHE A 217 -3.79 22.45 7.55
C PHE A 217 -4.41 21.16 6.98
N PHE A 218 -4.48 20.08 7.77
CA PHE A 218 -4.98 18.79 7.33
C PHE A 218 -6.49 18.61 7.54
N GLY A 219 -7.19 19.64 8.01
CA GLY A 219 -8.66 19.65 8.05
C GLY A 219 -9.30 19.37 6.68
N LEU A 220 -8.59 19.65 5.59
CA LEU A 220 -9.03 19.38 4.21
C LEU A 220 -9.11 17.88 3.85
N LEU A 221 -8.42 17.02 4.59
CA LEU A 221 -8.46 15.56 4.38
C LEU A 221 -9.56 14.89 5.21
N LYS A 222 -10.11 15.57 6.22
CA LYS A 222 -11.19 15.03 7.03
C LYS A 222 -12.38 14.67 6.14
N ASN A 223 -12.96 13.50 6.38
CA ASN A 223 -14.06 12.89 5.62
C ASN A 223 -13.72 12.53 4.16
N ARG A 224 -12.44 12.60 3.75
CA ARG A 224 -12.04 12.01 2.47
C ARG A 224 -11.91 10.50 2.62
N ALA A 225 -12.33 9.78 1.59
CA ALA A 225 -12.12 8.35 1.48
C ALA A 225 -10.86 8.06 0.66
N ASN A 226 -10.13 7.03 1.06
CA ASN A 226 -9.10 6.40 0.24
C ASN A 226 -9.48 4.93 0.03
N TYR A 227 -9.22 4.42 -1.16
CA TYR A 227 -9.64 3.08 -1.59
C TYR A 227 -8.39 2.28 -1.94
N ILE A 228 -8.27 1.11 -1.33
CA ILE A 228 -7.18 0.19 -1.58
C ILE A 228 -7.77 -1.18 -1.90
N GLU A 229 -7.42 -1.73 -3.06
CA GLU A 229 -7.88 -3.05 -3.45
C GLU A 229 -6.86 -4.10 -3.03
N THR A 230 -7.23 -4.98 -2.09
CA THR A 230 -6.38 -6.11 -1.74
C THR A 230 -6.44 -7.16 -2.83
N ILE A 231 -5.29 -7.51 -3.40
CA ILE A 231 -5.19 -8.50 -4.47
C ILE A 231 -4.55 -9.81 -3.99
N TRP A 232 -3.73 -9.74 -2.94
CA TRP A 232 -3.05 -10.93 -2.41
C TRP A 232 -2.72 -10.77 -0.91
N PHE A 233 -2.95 -11.82 -0.13
CA PHE A 233 -2.77 -11.83 1.32
C PHE A 233 -2.53 -13.24 1.85
N ASP A 234 -1.54 -13.40 2.73
CA ASP A 234 -1.20 -14.68 3.36
C ASP A 234 -1.10 -14.63 4.89
N GLY A 235 -1.42 -13.49 5.51
CA GLY A 235 -1.31 -13.26 6.95
C GLY A 235 0.02 -12.66 7.38
N GLN A 236 1.03 -12.54 6.52
CA GLN A 236 2.30 -11.86 6.81
C GLN A 236 2.62 -10.78 5.77
N LEU A 237 2.30 -11.06 4.51
CA LEU A 237 2.36 -10.16 3.38
C LEU A 237 0.97 -9.75 2.96
N TRP A 238 0.81 -8.45 2.76
CA TRP A 238 -0.40 -7.84 2.21
C TRP A 238 -0.02 -7.06 0.97
N ILE A 239 -0.58 -7.44 -0.17
CA ILE A 239 -0.36 -6.76 -1.44
C ILE A 239 -1.65 -6.08 -1.85
N ASP A 240 -1.54 -4.78 -2.07
CA ASP A 240 -2.62 -4.00 -2.65
C ASP A 240 -2.34 -3.62 -4.10
N ARG A 241 -3.40 -3.22 -4.78
CA ARG A 241 -3.38 -2.60 -6.09
C ARG A 241 -3.89 -1.17 -5.98
N GLY A 242 -3.20 -0.27 -6.68
CA GLY A 242 -3.63 1.10 -6.91
C GLY A 242 -3.46 1.50 -8.37
N TYR A 243 -3.95 2.70 -8.71
CA TYR A 243 -3.81 3.32 -10.02
C TYR A 243 -3.32 4.76 -9.83
N ASN A 244 -2.28 5.15 -10.56
CA ASN A 244 -1.75 6.51 -10.50
C ASN A 244 -2.62 7.49 -11.31
N LEU A 245 -2.21 8.76 -11.41
CA LEU A 245 -2.97 9.81 -12.12
C LEU A 245 -3.14 9.53 -13.62
N GLU A 246 -2.26 8.72 -14.19
CA GLU A 246 -2.28 8.32 -15.60
C GLU A 246 -3.08 7.02 -15.81
N GLY A 247 -3.65 6.46 -14.73
CA GLY A 247 -4.35 5.18 -14.74
C GLY A 247 -3.43 3.96 -14.83
N VAL A 248 -2.12 4.13 -14.61
CA VAL A 248 -1.17 3.02 -14.60
C VAL A 248 -1.29 2.27 -13.29
N GLU A 249 -1.45 0.94 -13.40
CA GLU A 249 -1.55 0.03 -12.27
C GLU A 249 -0.21 -0.04 -11.52
N TYR A 250 -0.28 0.00 -10.20
CA TYR A 250 0.87 -0.25 -9.33
C TYR A 250 0.47 -1.10 -8.13
N TYR A 251 1.47 -1.64 -7.44
CA TYR A 251 1.28 -2.49 -6.27
C TYR A 251 2.07 -1.94 -5.09
N ASN A 252 1.46 -1.94 -3.91
CA ASN A 252 2.18 -1.80 -2.64
C ASN A 252 2.24 -3.14 -1.92
N VAL A 253 3.37 -3.38 -1.28
CA VAL A 253 3.62 -4.58 -0.49
C VAL A 253 3.85 -4.17 0.95
N TYR A 254 2.94 -4.54 1.83
CA TYR A 254 3.07 -4.38 3.26
C TYR A 254 3.52 -5.67 3.91
N TRP A 255 4.36 -5.51 4.93
CA TRP A 255 4.86 -6.57 5.77
C TRP A 255 4.29 -6.39 7.18
N MET A 256 3.72 -7.45 7.76
CA MET A 256 3.28 -7.43 9.14
C MET A 256 4.49 -7.32 10.08
N GLU A 257 4.43 -6.37 11.00
CA GLU A 257 5.43 -6.14 12.02
C GLU A 257 4.75 -6.35 13.39
N GLU A 258 5.35 -7.19 14.22
CA GLU A 258 4.89 -7.38 15.60
C GLU A 258 5.20 -6.12 16.42
N GLU A 259 4.26 -5.71 17.27
CA GLU A 259 4.33 -4.45 18.02
C GLU A 259 5.59 -4.34 18.91
N ASN A 260 6.17 -5.48 19.31
CA ASN A 260 7.37 -5.58 20.13
C ASN A 260 8.68 -5.22 19.42
N ASP A 261 8.71 -5.20 18.08
CA ASP A 261 9.93 -4.90 17.30
C ASP A 261 10.18 -3.39 17.12
N VAL A 262 9.28 -2.53 17.62
CA VAL A 262 9.30 -1.08 17.33
C VAL A 262 9.73 -0.25 18.54
N ASP A 263 10.72 -0.70 19.32
CA ASP A 263 11.48 0.21 20.21
C ASP A 263 12.73 0.76 19.49
N TRP A 264 12.48 1.75 18.63
CA TRP A 264 13.50 2.52 17.90
C TRP A 264 14.15 3.62 18.75
N ARG A 265 13.92 3.63 20.08
CA ARG A 265 14.55 4.61 20.98
C ARG A 265 16.03 4.35 21.21
N LYS A 266 16.54 3.17 20.87
CA LYS A 266 17.98 2.89 20.87
C LYS A 266 18.70 3.68 19.78
#